data_AF-A0A8J3TLV1-F1
#
_entry.id   AF-A0A8J3TLV1-F1
#
_cell.length_a   1.000
_cell.length_b   1.000
_cell.length_c   1.000
_cell.angle_alpha   90.00
_cell.angle_beta   90.00
_cell.angle_gamma   90.00
#
_symmetry.space_group_name_H-M   'P 1'
#
loop_
_entity.id
_entity.type
_entity.pdbx_description
1 polymer ?
#
loop_
_entity_poly.entity_id
_entity_poly.type
_entity_poly.pdbx_seq_one_letter_code
_entity_poly.pdbx_strand_id
1 'polypeptide(L)'
;MSTFLTAHNVIAVANGAVALLSGVSSVAGVIKPGLGLPKGAPITAGVDFYVRAYAVRALPLSVVALVMLASGSWAGLAAMLIVLGLAQVGDSVLGAMRRNLGMFLGPAVSALIHLLSAAWIITH
;
A
#
# COMPACT_ATOMS: atom_id res chain seq x y z
N MET A 1 22.68 15.58 -12.38
CA MET A 1 22.82 14.11 -12.33
C MET A 1 22.75 13.56 -10.91
N SER A 2 23.46 14.13 -9.91
CA SER A 2 23.40 13.69 -8.51
C SER A 2 22.01 13.80 -7.86
N THR A 3 21.29 14.91 -8.09
CA THR A 3 19.95 15.13 -7.50
C THR A 3 18.91 14.11 -7.95
N PHE A 4 18.95 13.71 -9.23
CA PHE A 4 18.04 12.69 -9.77
C PHE A 4 18.31 11.32 -9.14
N LEU A 5 19.59 10.95 -8.95
CA LEU A 5 19.94 9.70 -8.28
C LEU A 5 19.42 9.68 -6.84
N THR A 6 19.54 10.81 -6.13
CA THR A 6 19.01 10.97 -4.77
C THR A 6 17.49 10.84 -4.73
N ALA A 7 16.76 11.48 -5.64
CA ALA A 7 15.30 11.41 -5.69
C ALA A 7 14.78 10.00 -5.99
N HIS A 8 15.38 9.30 -6.95
CA HIS A 8 15.07 7.90 -7.25
C HIS A 8 15.32 6.99 -6.04
N ASN A 9 16.42 7.19 -5.30
CA ASN A 9 16.68 6.44 -4.08
C ASN A 9 15.62 6.68 -3.00
N VAL A 10 15.21 7.93 -2.79
CA VAL A 10 14.15 8.28 -1.82
C VAL A 10 12.83 7.62 -2.21
N ILE A 11 12.45 7.71 -3.49
CA ILE A 11 11.25 7.07 -4.03
C ILE A 11 11.33 5.56 -3.84
N ALA A 12 12.46 4.93 -4.17
CA ALA A 12 12.62 3.49 -4.03
C ALA A 12 12.47 3.02 -2.59
N VAL A 13 13.14 3.70 -1.65
CA VAL A 13 13.08 3.35 -0.23
C VAL A 13 11.67 3.56 0.32
N ALA A 14 11.03 4.70 0.04
CA ALA A 14 9.69 5.01 0.54
C ALA A 14 8.65 4.01 0.01
N ASN A 15 8.62 3.79 -1.31
CA ASN A 15 7.64 2.90 -1.93
C ASN A 15 7.94 1.43 -1.62
N GLY A 16 9.21 1.04 -1.53
CA GLY A 16 9.61 -0.29 -1.10
C GLY A 16 9.17 -0.60 0.34
N ALA A 17 9.36 0.35 1.25
CA ALA A 17 8.90 0.22 2.64
C ALA A 17 7.37 0.08 2.72
N VAL A 18 6.62 0.92 2.01
CA VAL A 18 5.14 0.85 1.98
C VAL A 18 4.66 -0.46 1.35
N ALA A 19 5.30 -0.92 0.26
CA ALA A 19 4.97 -2.19 -0.38
C ALA A 19 5.23 -3.37 0.56
N LEU A 20 6.37 -3.41 1.26
CA LEU A 20 6.68 -4.43 2.26
C LEU A 20 5.66 -4.42 3.41
N LEU A 21 5.38 -3.25 3.98
CA LEU A 21 4.41 -3.11 5.07
C LEU A 21 3.02 -3.59 4.65
N SER A 22 2.57 -3.22 3.45
CA SER A 22 1.27 -3.63 2.91
C SER A 22 1.22 -5.15 2.67
N GLY A 23 2.27 -5.71 2.06
CA GLY A 23 2.37 -7.14 1.78
C GLY A 23 2.37 -7.97 3.06
N VAL A 24 3.21 -7.61 4.04
CA VAL A 24 3.28 -8.27 5.34
C VAL A 24 1.96 -8.13 6.11
N SER A 25 1.38 -6.93 6.15
CA SER A 25 0.10 -6.68 6.83
C SER A 25 -1.02 -7.51 6.22
N SER A 26 -0.98 -7.75 4.91
CA SER A 26 -2.00 -8.54 4.23
C SER A 26 -1.96 -10.01 4.63
N VAL A 27 -0.76 -10.59 4.74
CA VAL A 27 -0.57 -11.95 5.24
C VAL A 27 -0.93 -12.04 6.72
N ALA A 28 -0.49 -11.07 7.52
CA ALA A 28 -0.79 -11.01 8.95
C ALA A 28 -2.30 -10.90 9.21
N GLY A 29 -3.03 -10.13 8.41
CA GLY A 29 -4.48 -9.99 8.49
C GLY A 29 -5.22 -11.29 8.16
N VAL A 30 -4.73 -12.10 7.23
CA VAL A 30 -5.32 -13.42 6.96
C VAL A 30 -5.03 -14.42 8.09
N ILE A 31 -3.82 -14.43 8.64
CA ILE A 31 -3.44 -15.30 9.76
C ILE A 31 -4.21 -14.93 11.04
N LYS A 32 -4.43 -13.62 11.26
CA LYS A 32 -5.14 -13.08 12.42
C LYS A 32 -6.13 -12.00 12.00
N PRO A 33 -7.36 -12.36 11.59
CA PRO A 33 -8.36 -11.40 11.09
C PRO A 33 -8.77 -10.30 12.06
N GLY A 34 -8.61 -10.53 13.38
CA GLY A 34 -8.84 -9.51 14.40
C GLY A 34 -7.68 -8.51 14.57
N LEU A 35 -6.61 -8.62 13.78
CA LEU A 35 -5.46 -7.71 13.82
C LEU A 35 -5.92 -6.30 13.41
N GLY A 36 -5.68 -5.32 14.28
CA GLY A 36 -6.08 -3.92 14.04
C GLY A 36 -7.52 -3.59 14.45
N LEU A 37 -8.29 -4.56 14.96
CA LEU A 37 -9.56 -4.28 15.61
C LEU A 37 -9.36 -3.89 17.08
N PRO A 38 -10.28 -3.09 17.68
CA PRO A 38 -10.33 -2.87 19.12
C PRO A 38 -10.39 -4.20 19.89
N LYS A 39 -9.79 -4.24 21.08
CA LYS A 39 -9.85 -5.43 21.94
C LYS A 39 -11.30 -5.82 22.21
N GLY A 40 -11.62 -7.10 22.02
CA GLY A 40 -12.97 -7.65 22.22
C GLY A 40 -13.96 -7.39 21.08
N ALA A 41 -13.55 -6.71 20.00
CA ALA A 41 -14.39 -6.55 18.82
C ALA A 41 -14.64 -7.91 18.13
N PRO A 42 -15.88 -8.19 17.69
CA PRO A 42 -16.21 -9.45 17.05
C PRO A 42 -15.57 -9.56 15.66
N ILE A 43 -15.01 -10.73 15.36
CA ILE A 43 -14.58 -11.08 14.01
C ILE A 43 -15.83 -11.54 13.25
N THR A 44 -16.39 -10.64 12.45
CA THR A 44 -17.58 -10.93 11.64
C THR A 44 -17.20 -11.49 10.27
N ALA A 45 -18.16 -12.08 9.55
CA ALA A 45 -17.95 -12.52 8.17
C ALA A 45 -17.43 -11.39 7.26
N GLY A 46 -17.84 -10.14 7.52
CA GLY A 46 -17.35 -8.97 6.78
C GLY A 46 -15.89 -8.64 7.05
N VAL A 47 -15.39 -8.87 8.27
CA VAL A 47 -13.96 -8.73 8.60
C VAL A 47 -13.17 -9.80 7.87
N ASP A 48 -13.62 -11.06 7.92
CA ASP A 48 -12.94 -12.18 7.27
C ASP A 48 -12.89 -12.01 5.74
N PHE A 49 -13.99 -11.56 5.14
CA PHE A 49 -14.04 -11.22 3.72
C PHE A 49 -13.08 -10.07 3.38
N TYR A 50 -13.07 -9.00 4.18
CA TYR A 50 -12.20 -7.85 3.95
C TYR A 50 -10.72 -8.23 3.97
N VAL A 51 -10.25 -8.96 5.00
CA VAL A 51 -8.82 -9.30 5.11
C VAL A 51 -8.36 -10.22 3.98
N ARG A 52 -9.24 -11.12 3.49
CA ARG A 52 -8.96 -11.99 2.34
C ARG A 52 -8.93 -11.20 1.03
N ALA A 53 -9.93 -10.35 0.80
CA ALA A 53 -9.99 -9.48 -0.38
C ALA A 53 -8.79 -8.52 -0.43
N TYR A 54 -8.43 -7.96 0.72
CA TYR A 54 -7.22 -7.15 0.88
C TYR A 54 -5.97 -7.96 0.52
N ALA A 55 -5.79 -9.17 1.03
CA ALA A 55 -4.62 -10.01 0.75
C ALA A 55 -4.48 -10.42 -0.72
N VAL A 56 -5.58 -10.78 -1.38
CA VAL A 56 -5.59 -11.14 -2.80
C VAL A 56 -5.07 -9.99 -3.68
N ARG A 57 -5.26 -8.74 -3.26
CA ARG A 57 -4.77 -7.56 -3.99
C ARG A 57 -3.41 -7.08 -3.48
N ALA A 58 -3.27 -6.88 -2.18
CA ALA A 58 -2.10 -6.23 -1.58
C ALA A 58 -0.83 -7.06 -1.76
N LEU A 59 -0.89 -8.37 -1.55
CA LEU A 59 0.31 -9.22 -1.66
C LEU A 59 0.86 -9.25 -3.11
N PRO A 60 0.07 -9.54 -4.15
CA PRO A 60 0.59 -9.51 -5.53
C PRO A 60 1.09 -8.14 -5.96
N LEU A 61 0.36 -7.06 -5.66
CA LEU A 61 0.79 -5.71 -6.04
C LEU A 61 2.09 -5.30 -5.33
N SER A 62 2.23 -5.64 -4.05
CA SER A 62 3.48 -5.42 -3.31
C SER A 62 4.66 -6.16 -3.93
N VAL A 63 4.48 -7.44 -4.30
CA VAL A 63 5.54 -8.23 -4.95
C VAL A 63 5.94 -7.60 -6.28
N VAL A 64 4.97 -7.26 -7.14
CA VAL A 64 5.25 -6.66 -8.45
C VAL A 64 6.00 -5.33 -8.28
N ALA A 65 5.55 -4.47 -7.37
CA ALA A 65 6.22 -3.19 -7.13
C ALA A 65 7.66 -3.35 -6.64
N LEU A 66 7.92 -4.30 -5.73
CA LEU A 66 9.27 -4.59 -5.25
C LEU A 66 10.17 -5.13 -6.37
N VAL A 67 9.64 -5.99 -7.26
CA VAL A 67 10.38 -6.48 -8.42
C VAL A 67 10.72 -5.34 -9.38
N MET A 68 9.78 -4.45 -9.67
CA MET A 68 10.00 -3.30 -10.57
C MET A 68 11.01 -2.31 -10.01
N LEU A 69 10.98 -2.09 -8.69
CA LEU A 69 11.99 -1.30 -7.98
C LEU A 69 13.38 -1.95 -8.09
N ALA A 70 13.48 -3.24 -7.85
CA ALA A 70 14.74 -3.98 -7.94
C ALA A 70 15.31 -4.03 -9.36
N SER A 71 14.44 -4.02 -10.38
CA SER A 71 14.84 -4.04 -11.79
C SER A 71 15.10 -2.63 -12.37
N GLY A 72 14.87 -1.56 -11.62
CA GLY A 72 15.00 -0.18 -12.11
C GLY A 72 14.01 0.21 -13.22
N SER A 73 12.83 -0.44 -13.29
CA SER A 73 11.82 -0.19 -14.32
C SER A 73 10.96 1.03 -14.00
N TRP A 74 11.52 2.23 -14.09
CA TRP A 74 10.89 3.46 -13.60
C TRP A 74 9.62 3.88 -14.35
N ALA A 75 9.61 3.81 -15.68
CA ALA A 75 8.44 4.18 -16.48
C ALA A 75 7.22 3.27 -16.17
N GLY A 76 7.44 1.96 -16.08
CA GLY A 76 6.39 1.02 -15.68
C GLY A 76 6.00 1.19 -14.21
N LEU A 77 6.97 1.49 -13.34
CA LEU A 77 6.74 1.68 -11.91
C LEU A 77 5.75 2.82 -11.67
N ALA A 78 5.83 3.93 -12.42
CA ALA A 78 4.88 5.03 -12.26
C ALA A 78 3.41 4.58 -12.40
N ALA A 79 3.09 3.77 -13.42
CA ALA A 79 1.76 3.22 -13.60
C ALA A 79 1.35 2.28 -12.45
N MET A 80 2.28 1.43 -11.99
CA MET A 80 2.05 0.54 -10.85
C MET A 80 1.81 1.30 -9.54
N LEU A 81 2.53 2.40 -9.31
CA LEU A 81 2.36 3.26 -8.15
C LEU A 81 1.00 3.97 -8.17
N ILE A 82 0.47 4.33 -9.35
CA ILE A 82 -0.91 4.83 -9.45
C ILE A 82 -1.91 3.76 -9.00
N VAL A 83 -1.77 2.53 -9.49
CA VAL A 83 -2.66 1.41 -9.11
C VAL A 83 -2.60 1.14 -7.60
N LEU A 84 -1.40 1.07 -7.03
CA LEU A 84 -1.19 0.94 -5.59
C LEU A 84 -1.81 2.10 -4.81
N GLY A 85 -1.59 3.34 -5.26
CA GLY A 85 -2.14 4.52 -4.64
C GLY A 85 -3.67 4.51 -4.61
N LEU A 86 -4.32 4.19 -5.72
CA LEU A 86 -5.78 4.08 -5.81
C LEU A 86 -6.34 2.94 -4.95
N ALA A 87 -5.65 1.80 -4.88
CA ALA A 87 -6.02 0.71 -3.99
C ALA A 87 -6.05 1.16 -2.52
N GLN A 88 -5.03 1.93 -2.10
CA GLN A 88 -4.92 2.47 -0.75
C GLN A 88 -5.92 3.60 -0.47
N VAL A 89 -6.28 4.41 -1.48
CA VAL A 89 -7.41 5.35 -1.36
C VAL A 89 -8.70 4.61 -1.06
N GLY A 90 -8.98 3.51 -1.75
CA GLY A 90 -10.15 2.67 -1.49
C GLY A 90 -10.20 2.16 -0.05
N ASP A 91 -9.07 1.68 0.48
CA ASP A 91 -8.97 1.21 1.87
C ASP A 91 -9.18 2.34 2.87
N SER A 92 -8.60 3.52 2.58
CA SER A 92 -8.77 4.72 3.40
C SER A 92 -10.23 5.17 3.46
N VAL A 93 -10.93 5.19 2.31
CA VAL A 93 -12.36 5.52 2.23
C VAL A 93 -13.18 4.53 3.06
N LEU A 94 -12.90 3.23 2.96
CA LEU A 94 -13.55 2.22 3.79
C LEU A 94 -13.27 2.45 5.28
N GLY A 95 -12.03 2.78 5.66
CA GLY A 95 -11.66 3.13 7.02
C GLY A 95 -12.46 4.32 7.57
N ALA A 96 -12.61 5.38 6.76
CA ALA A 96 -13.41 6.55 7.10
C ALA A 96 -14.89 6.21 7.28
N MET A 97 -15.49 5.45 6.34
CA MET A 97 -16.88 5.00 6.42
C MET A 97 -17.16 4.14 7.65
N ARG A 98 -16.16 3.34 8.08
CA ARG A 98 -16.26 2.47 9.26
C ARG A 98 -15.79 3.15 10.54
N ARG A 99 -15.44 4.44 10.49
CA ARG A 99 -14.90 5.23 11.61
C ARG A 99 -13.72 4.54 12.31
N ASN A 100 -12.92 3.80 11.54
CA ASN A 100 -11.73 3.10 12.01
C ASN A 100 -10.50 3.92 11.60
N LEU A 101 -9.93 4.65 12.56
CA LEU A 101 -8.76 5.51 12.34
C LEU A 101 -7.54 4.72 11.85
N GLY A 102 -7.35 3.48 12.29
CA GLY A 102 -6.25 2.63 11.83
C GLY A 102 -6.38 2.27 10.35
N MET A 103 -7.58 1.89 9.93
CA MET A 103 -7.89 1.60 8.52
C MET A 103 -7.91 2.85 7.63
N PHE A 104 -8.04 4.05 8.21
CA PHE A 104 -8.02 5.31 7.47
C PHE A 104 -6.59 5.82 7.27
N LEU A 105 -5.84 6.02 8.36
CA LEU A 105 -4.57 6.76 8.34
C LEU A 105 -3.46 6.03 7.60
N GLY A 106 -3.30 4.72 7.84
CA GLY A 106 -2.23 3.93 7.22
C GLY A 106 -2.33 3.92 5.69
N PRO A 107 -3.49 3.51 5.13
CA PRO A 107 -3.72 3.56 3.69
C PRO A 107 -3.69 4.99 3.12
N ALA A 108 -4.19 6.00 3.85
CA ALA A 108 -4.10 7.40 3.38
C ALA A 108 -2.65 7.85 3.16
N VAL A 109 -1.77 7.61 4.13
CA VAL A 109 -0.34 7.95 4.02
C VAL A 109 0.32 7.16 2.90
N SER A 110 0.02 5.87 2.80
CA SER A 110 0.54 4.99 1.76
C SER A 110 0.13 5.46 0.36
N ALA A 111 -1.13 5.88 0.20
CA ALA A 111 -1.65 6.44 -1.04
C ALA A 111 -0.89 7.71 -1.45
N LEU A 112 -0.67 8.64 -0.51
CA LEU A 112 0.09 9.86 -0.78
C LEU A 112 1.52 9.55 -1.23
N ILE A 113 2.21 8.62 -0.56
CA ILE A 113 3.56 8.21 -0.94
C ILE A 113 3.59 7.68 -2.38
N HIS A 114 2.71 6.75 -2.72
CA HIS A 114 2.66 6.16 -4.05
C HIS A 114 2.29 7.18 -5.13
N LEU A 115 1.24 7.98 -4.92
CA LEU A 115 0.73 8.90 -5.94
C LEU A 115 1.68 10.10 -6.16
N LEU A 116 2.26 10.65 -5.11
CA LEU A 116 3.25 11.72 -5.24
C LEU A 116 4.53 11.23 -5.91
N SER A 117 4.96 10.00 -5.60
CA SER A 117 6.10 9.37 -6.27
C SER A 117 5.82 9.13 -7.76
N ALA A 118 4.63 8.64 -8.11
CA ALA A 118 4.22 8.46 -9.49
C ALA A 118 4.20 9.79 -10.25
N ALA A 119 3.59 10.83 -9.66
CA ALA A 119 3.54 12.16 -10.26
C ALA A 119 4.95 12.72 -10.51
N TRP A 120 5.87 12.52 -9.57
CA TRP A 120 7.26 12.94 -9.73
C TRP A 120 7.95 12.20 -10.89
N ILE A 121 7.86 10.86 -10.95
CA ILE A 121 8.47 10.05 -12.03
C ILE A 121 7.92 10.43 -13.41
N ILE A 122 6.64 10.81 -13.51
CA ILE A 122 6.01 11.18 -14.78
C ILE A 122 6.47 12.57 -15.25
N THR A 123 6.87 13.45 -14.33
CA THR A 123 7.15 14.86 -14.62
C THR A 123 8.63 15.20 -14.68
N HIS A 124 9.53 14.28 -14.32
CA HIS A 124 10.97 14.49 -14.19
C HIS A 124 11.76 13.31 -14.76
#